data_AF-A0A957LU89-F1
#
_entry.id   AF-A0A957LU89-F1
#
_cell.length_a   1.000
_cell.length_b   1.000
_cell.length_c   1.000
_cell.angle_alpha   90.00
_cell.angle_beta   90.00
_cell.angle_gamma   90.00
#
_symmetry.space_group_name_H-M   'P 1'
#
loop_
_entity.id
_entity.type
_entity.pdbx_description
1 polymer ?
#
loop_
_entity_poly.entity_id
_entity_poly.type
_entity_poly.pdbx_seq_one_letter_code
_entity_poly.pdbx_strand_id
1 'polypeptide(L)'
;SAMTAFMVWRLLPDLVALPGPGAHRAKQSELEAEVARRRQAEAALQVALDELSRVNQELESRVAERTADLTAANEELERFAYIASHDLRAPLRALMTVPEWLRETLRERYGSVDDDLEVDLREMEVQSGRMDRLLTDLLTYARIGQSGEFWEVIDPEAKIRESVALAGVPEGFEVQIEGDLP
;
A
#
# COMPACT_ATOMS: atom_id res chain seq x y z
N SER A 1 -34.81 77.61 -35.31
CA SER A 1 -35.87 78.48 -34.73
C SER A 1 -35.40 79.00 -33.37
N ALA A 2 -35.91 80.14 -32.88
CA ALA A 2 -35.54 80.67 -31.55
C ALA A 2 -35.73 79.64 -30.42
N MET A 3 -36.74 78.78 -30.55
CA MET A 3 -37.01 77.65 -29.67
C MET A 3 -35.85 76.64 -29.61
N THR A 4 -35.15 76.40 -30.72
CA THR A 4 -33.98 75.51 -30.79
C THR A 4 -32.81 76.11 -30.01
N ALA A 5 -32.58 77.43 -30.13
CA ALA A 5 -31.51 78.12 -29.41
C ALA A 5 -31.77 78.15 -27.89
N PHE A 6 -33.02 78.33 -27.46
CA PHE A 6 -33.40 78.29 -26.05
C PHE A 6 -33.23 76.89 -25.43
N MET A 7 -33.60 75.82 -26.16
CA MET A 7 -33.35 74.44 -25.71
C MET A 7 -31.86 74.15 -25.57
N VAL A 8 -31.03 74.58 -26.52
CA VAL A 8 -29.57 74.39 -26.46
C VAL A 8 -28.97 75.17 -25.29
N TRP A 9 -29.40 76.40 -25.03
CA TRP A 9 -28.92 77.20 -23.90
C TRP A 9 -29.29 76.64 -22.54
N ARG A 10 -30.48 76.04 -22.41
CA ARG A 10 -30.92 75.39 -21.18
C ARG A 10 -30.16 74.09 -20.87
N LEU A 11 -29.69 73.38 -21.90
CA LEU A 11 -28.95 72.12 -21.77
C LEU A 11 -27.42 72.32 -21.72
N LEU A 12 -26.93 73.51 -22.03
CA LEU A 12 -25.51 73.87 -22.07
C LEU A 12 -24.75 73.63 -20.75
N PRO A 13 -25.29 73.96 -19.56
CA PRO A 13 -24.60 73.72 -18.29
C PRO A 13 -24.34 72.22 -18.05
N ASP A 14 -25.31 71.37 -18.38
CA ASP A 14 -25.22 69.92 -18.24
C ASP A 14 -24.24 69.32 -19.27
N LEU A 15 -24.24 69.86 -20.50
CA LEU A 15 -23.29 69.49 -21.56
C LEU A 15 -21.83 69.82 -21.23
N VAL A 16 -21.59 70.91 -20.49
CA VAL A 16 -20.25 71.31 -20.03
C VAL A 16 -19.79 70.50 -18.81
N ALA A 17 -20.71 69.97 -18.01
CA ALA A 17 -20.42 69.11 -16.85
C ALA A 17 -20.15 67.64 -17.24
N LEU A 18 -20.50 67.22 -18.46
CA LEU A 18 -20.17 65.89 -18.97
C LEU A 18 -18.65 65.75 -19.16
N PRO A 19 -18.07 64.58 -18.83
CA PRO A 19 -16.65 64.34 -19.07
C PRO A 19 -16.35 64.59 -20.56
N GLY A 20 -15.38 65.47 -20.84
CA GLY A 20 -15.01 65.75 -22.22
C GLY A 20 -14.56 64.47 -22.94
N PRO A 21 -14.57 64.44 -24.28
CA PRO A 21 -14.17 63.27 -25.07
C PRO A 21 -12.73 62.78 -24.80
N GLY A 22 -11.87 63.58 -24.13
CA GLY A 22 -10.58 63.12 -23.61
C GLY A 22 -10.68 62.22 -22.36
N ALA A 23 -11.58 62.52 -21.42
CA ALA A 23 -11.76 61.74 -20.20
C ALA A 23 -12.38 60.36 -20.47
N HIS A 24 -13.34 60.28 -21.41
CA HIS A 24 -13.87 59.00 -21.88
C HIS A 24 -12.82 58.14 -22.58
N ARG A 25 -11.98 58.74 -23.45
CA ARG A 25 -10.88 58.03 -24.12
C ARG A 25 -9.84 57.51 -23.12
N ALA A 26 -9.48 58.29 -22.11
CA ALA A 26 -8.56 57.85 -21.06
C ALA A 26 -9.14 56.69 -20.22
N LYS A 27 -10.43 56.77 -19.85
CA LYS A 27 -11.12 55.69 -19.13
C LYS A 27 -11.23 54.42 -19.97
N GLN A 28 -11.49 54.58 -21.27
CA GLN A 28 -11.58 53.47 -22.21
C GLN A 28 -10.20 52.80 -22.41
N SER A 29 -9.12 53.57 -22.56
CA SER A 29 -7.77 53.00 -22.64
C SER A 29 -7.35 52.29 -21.34
N GLU A 30 -7.77 52.80 -20.19
CA GLU A 30 -7.52 52.16 -18.88
C GLU A 30 -8.24 50.80 -18.78
N LEU A 31 -9.52 50.74 -19.15
CA LEU A 31 -10.31 49.50 -19.19
C LEU A 31 -9.74 48.49 -20.19
N GLU A 32 -9.32 48.94 -21.37
CA GLU A 32 -8.69 48.08 -22.37
C GLU A 32 -7.39 47.46 -21.86
N ALA A 33 -6.55 48.26 -21.17
CA ALA A 33 -5.33 47.76 -20.54
C ALA A 33 -5.63 46.75 -19.41
N GLU A 34 -6.65 46.98 -18.59
CA GLU A 34 -7.09 46.04 -17.56
C GLU A 34 -7.61 44.72 -18.14
N VAL A 35 -8.45 44.78 -19.16
CA VAL A 35 -8.94 43.59 -19.87
C VAL A 35 -7.80 42.82 -20.52
N ALA A 36 -6.82 43.51 -21.11
CA ALA A 36 -5.64 42.87 -21.67
C ALA A 36 -4.80 42.14 -20.60
N ARG A 37 -4.58 42.76 -19.43
CA ARG A 37 -3.87 42.13 -18.31
C ARG A 37 -4.61 40.89 -17.80
N ARG A 38 -5.94 40.97 -17.62
CA ARG A 38 -6.75 39.83 -17.18
C ARG A 38 -6.70 38.67 -18.17
N ARG A 39 -6.87 38.95 -19.47
CA ARG A 39 -6.77 37.91 -20.51
C ARG A 39 -5.40 37.25 -20.54
N GLN A 40 -4.33 38.02 -20.35
CA GLN A 40 -2.98 37.46 -20.25
C GLN A 40 -2.82 36.57 -19.01
N ALA A 41 -3.37 36.97 -17.87
CA ALA A 41 -3.36 36.16 -16.65
C ALA A 41 -4.20 34.88 -16.80
N GLU A 42 -5.39 34.96 -17.40
CA GLU A 42 -6.24 33.81 -17.71
C GLU A 42 -5.54 32.82 -18.66
N ALA A 43 -4.88 33.32 -19.72
CA ALA A 43 -4.11 32.49 -20.62
C ALA A 43 -2.91 31.81 -19.92
N ALA A 44 -2.20 32.54 -19.06
CA ALA A 44 -1.09 31.98 -18.28
C ALA A 44 -1.58 30.92 -17.28
N LEU A 45 -2.73 31.15 -16.63
CA LEU A 45 -3.35 30.17 -15.74
C LEU A 45 -3.77 28.91 -16.49
N GLN A 46 -4.36 29.05 -17.68
CA GLN A 46 -4.75 27.89 -18.49
C GLN A 46 -3.53 27.03 -18.86
N VAL A 47 -2.44 27.66 -19.31
CA VAL A 47 -1.19 26.94 -19.61
C VAL A 47 -0.63 26.23 -18.37
N ALA A 48 -0.68 26.86 -17.20
CA ALA A 48 -0.23 26.26 -15.95
C ALA A 48 -1.10 25.06 -15.52
N LEU A 49 -2.43 25.14 -15.70
CA LEU A 49 -3.35 24.05 -15.42
C LEU A 49 -3.13 22.86 -16.35
N ASP A 50 -2.93 23.12 -17.65
CA ASP A 50 -2.66 22.09 -18.64
C ASP A 50 -1.35 21.36 -18.32
N GLU A 51 -0.30 22.11 -17.94
CA GLU A 51 0.98 21.52 -17.53
C GLU A 51 0.86 20.72 -16.23
N LEU A 52 0.12 21.23 -15.23
CA LEU A 52 -0.13 20.51 -13.99
C LEU A 52 -0.89 19.20 -14.25
N SER A 53 -1.90 19.23 -15.12
CA SER A 53 -2.64 18.04 -15.51
C SER A 53 -1.73 17.01 -16.19
N ARG A 54 -0.83 17.47 -17.08
CA ARG A 54 0.13 16.60 -17.77
C ARG A 54 1.08 15.92 -16.79
N VAL A 55 1.65 16.70 -15.87
CA VAL A 55 2.58 16.19 -14.85
C VAL A 55 1.87 15.24 -13.89
N ASN A 56 0.64 15.54 -13.47
CA ASN A 56 -0.14 14.64 -12.61
C ASN A 56 -0.42 13.30 -13.30
N GLN A 57 -0.82 13.31 -14.58
CA GLN A 57 -1.04 12.07 -15.33
C GLN A 57 0.24 11.24 -15.48
N GLU A 58 1.38 11.90 -15.70
CA GLU A 58 2.67 11.23 -15.77
C GLU A 58 3.05 10.62 -14.41
N LEU A 59 2.84 11.35 -13.31
CA LEU A 59 3.07 10.85 -11.96
C LEU A 59 2.15 9.68 -11.62
N GLU A 60 0.86 9.76 -11.93
CA GLU A 60 -0.10 8.67 -11.73
C GLU A 60 0.30 7.42 -12.52
N SER A 61 0.71 7.59 -13.78
CA SER A 61 1.21 6.49 -14.60
C SER A 61 2.45 5.82 -13.98
N ARG A 62 3.43 6.63 -13.54
CA ARG A 62 4.65 6.13 -12.88
C ARG A 62 4.33 5.44 -11.56
N VAL A 63 3.40 5.97 -10.77
CA VAL A 63 2.95 5.35 -9.52
C VAL A 63 2.29 4.01 -9.82
N ALA A 64 1.41 3.93 -10.82
CA ALA A 64 0.76 2.69 -11.22
C ALA A 64 1.77 1.63 -11.69
N GLU A 65 2.71 2.01 -12.54
CA GLU A 65 3.80 1.13 -13.02
C GLU A 65 4.63 0.60 -11.85
N ARG A 66 5.12 1.48 -10.98
CA ARG A 66 5.94 1.08 -9.82
C ARG A 66 5.16 0.24 -8.81
N THR A 67 3.87 0.52 -8.63
CA THR A 67 3.01 -0.27 -7.75
C THR A 67 2.81 -1.67 -8.31
N ALA A 68 2.60 -1.81 -9.62
CA ALA A 68 2.51 -3.11 -10.27
C ALA A 68 3.83 -3.90 -10.14
N ASP A 69 4.97 -3.27 -10.40
CA ASP A 69 6.29 -3.89 -10.25
C ASP A 69 6.55 -4.39 -8.81
N LEU A 70 6.26 -3.54 -7.82
CA LEU A 70 6.42 -3.89 -6.41
C LEU A 70 5.48 -5.03 -5.99
N THR A 71 4.24 -5.03 -6.50
CA THR A 71 3.27 -6.10 -6.22
C THR A 71 3.77 -7.42 -6.79
N ALA A 72 4.21 -7.44 -8.06
CA ALA A 72 4.75 -8.63 -8.70
C ALA A 72 6.01 -9.15 -7.99
N ALA A 73 6.92 -8.27 -7.59
CA ALA A 73 8.13 -8.63 -6.86
C ALA A 73 7.81 -9.22 -5.47
N ASN A 74 6.82 -8.66 -4.76
CA ASN A 74 6.38 -9.20 -3.47
C ASN A 74 5.72 -10.58 -3.62
N GLU A 75 4.88 -10.79 -4.63
CA GLU A 75 4.29 -12.11 -4.92
C GLU A 75 5.34 -13.15 -5.30
N GLU A 76 6.38 -12.75 -6.05
CA GLU A 76 7.52 -13.62 -6.36
C GLU A 76 8.31 -13.99 -5.11
N LEU A 77 8.59 -13.03 -4.24
CA LEU A 77 9.27 -13.26 -2.97
C LEU A 77 8.50 -14.25 -2.08
N GLU A 78 7.18 -14.09 -1.99
CA GLU A 78 6.32 -15.00 -1.21
C GLU A 78 6.36 -16.42 -1.77
N ARG A 79 6.18 -16.59 -3.09
CA ARG A 79 6.26 -17.91 -3.73
C ARG A 79 7.61 -18.57 -3.50
N PHE A 80 8.69 -17.81 -3.64
CA PHE A 80 10.04 -18.32 -3.38
C PHE A 80 10.20 -18.76 -1.92
N ALA A 81 9.81 -17.90 -0.96
CA ALA A 81 9.90 -18.21 0.47
C ALA A 81 9.06 -19.44 0.83
N TYR A 82 7.86 -19.56 0.25
CA TYR A 82 6.97 -20.70 0.45
C TYR A 82 7.59 -22.01 -0.03
N ILE A 83 8.03 -22.06 -1.30
CA ILE A 83 8.65 -23.25 -1.90
C ILE A 83 9.92 -23.62 -1.12
N ALA A 84 10.80 -22.66 -0.88
CA ALA A 84 12.04 -22.91 -0.16
C ALA A 84 11.78 -23.45 1.25
N SER A 85 10.84 -22.87 2.01
CA SER A 85 10.54 -23.33 3.37
C SER A 85 9.86 -24.68 3.40
N HIS A 86 8.97 -24.96 2.45
CA HIS A 86 8.34 -26.27 2.30
C HIS A 86 9.39 -27.36 2.03
N ASP A 87 10.26 -27.12 1.06
CA ASP A 87 11.24 -28.10 0.61
C ASP A 87 12.38 -28.30 1.62
N LEU A 88 12.72 -27.28 2.40
CA LEU A 88 13.76 -27.34 3.43
C LEU A 88 13.25 -27.90 4.78
N ARG A 89 11.94 -27.82 5.07
CA ARG A 89 11.39 -28.33 6.34
C ARG A 89 11.53 -29.84 6.49
N ALA A 90 11.28 -30.60 5.43
CA ALA A 90 11.40 -32.05 5.46
C ALA A 90 12.83 -32.53 5.82
N PRO A 91 13.89 -32.10 5.09
CA PRO A 91 15.26 -32.46 5.44
C PRO A 91 15.70 -31.87 6.79
N LEU A 92 15.23 -30.68 7.17
CA LEU A 92 15.56 -30.10 8.48
C LEU A 92 14.97 -30.91 9.64
N ARG A 93 13.71 -31.36 9.54
CA ARG A 93 13.11 -32.25 10.55
C ARG A 93 13.91 -33.54 10.70
N ALA A 94 14.38 -34.11 9.60
CA ALA A 94 15.24 -35.30 9.66
C ALA A 94 16.57 -34.99 10.38
N LEU A 95 17.20 -33.83 10.11
CA LEU A 95 18.41 -33.42 10.82
C LEU A 95 18.18 -33.20 12.32
N MET A 96 17.01 -32.70 12.72
CA MET A 96 16.66 -32.52 14.13
C MET A 96 16.53 -33.85 14.89
N THR A 97 16.21 -34.96 14.22
CA THR A 97 16.08 -36.28 14.87
C THR A 97 17.38 -37.06 14.96
N VAL A 98 18.38 -36.72 14.13
CA VAL A 98 19.67 -37.44 14.09
C VAL A 98 20.39 -37.43 15.44
N PRO A 99 20.50 -36.30 16.17
CA PRO A 99 21.18 -36.26 17.46
C PRO A 99 20.58 -37.25 18.46
N GLU A 100 19.26 -37.28 18.58
CA GLU A 100 18.56 -38.17 19.50
C GLU A 100 18.73 -39.64 19.13
N TRP A 101 18.56 -39.99 17.85
CA TRP A 101 18.78 -41.36 17.37
C TRP A 101 20.22 -41.83 17.60
N LEU A 102 21.21 -40.95 17.41
CA LEU A 102 22.60 -41.27 17.68
C LEU A 102 22.84 -41.45 19.19
N ARG A 103 22.24 -40.61 20.02
CA ARG A 103 22.29 -40.70 21.49
C ARG A 103 21.76 -42.05 21.97
N GLU A 104 20.60 -42.46 21.47
CA GLU A 104 19.97 -43.76 21.78
C GLU A 104 20.87 -44.93 21.37
N THR A 105 21.34 -44.93 20.11
CA THR A 105 22.21 -45.98 19.55
C THR A 105 23.52 -46.13 20.34
N LEU A 106 24.14 -45.01 20.75
CA LEU A 106 25.38 -45.03 21.52
C LEU A 106 25.17 -45.56 22.94
N ARG A 107 24.06 -45.16 23.60
CA ARG A 107 23.70 -45.69 24.92
C ARG A 107 23.42 -47.18 24.88
N GLU A 108 22.69 -47.67 23.87
CA GLU A 108 22.43 -49.10 23.70
C GLU A 108 23.71 -49.91 23.49
N ARG A 109 24.64 -49.39 22.68
CA ARG A 109 25.84 -50.12 22.28
C ARG A 109 26.99 -50.05 23.28
N TYR A 110 27.16 -48.90 23.94
CA TYR A 110 28.32 -48.60 24.77
C TYR A 110 27.96 -48.21 26.21
N GLY A 111 26.67 -48.17 26.56
CA GLY A 111 26.18 -47.85 27.90
C GLY A 111 26.26 -46.37 28.29
N SER A 112 26.93 -45.53 27.50
CA SER A 112 27.10 -44.10 27.75
C SER A 112 27.41 -43.36 26.45
N VAL A 113 27.27 -42.03 26.49
CA VAL A 113 27.71 -41.11 25.45
C VAL A 113 28.86 -40.30 26.05
N ASP A 114 29.94 -40.13 25.30
CA ASP A 114 31.09 -39.32 25.70
C ASP A 114 30.67 -37.84 25.88
N ASP A 115 31.25 -37.16 26.87
CA ASP A 115 30.85 -35.79 27.23
C ASP A 115 31.13 -34.79 26.10
N ASP A 116 32.23 -34.92 25.36
CA ASP A 116 32.54 -34.04 24.23
C ASP A 116 31.53 -34.25 23.09
N LEU A 117 31.16 -35.50 22.83
CA LEU A 117 30.15 -35.85 21.83
C LEU A 117 28.74 -35.37 22.22
N GLU A 118 28.39 -35.40 23.52
CA GLU A 118 27.12 -34.87 24.01
C GLU A 118 27.02 -33.35 23.78
N VAL A 119 28.14 -32.62 23.91
CA VAL A 119 28.22 -31.18 23.56
C VAL A 119 27.96 -30.97 22.07
N ASP A 120 28.64 -31.73 21.21
CA ASP A 120 28.45 -31.63 19.74
C ASP A 120 27.01 -31.93 19.32
N LEU A 121 26.38 -32.96 19.91
CA LEU A 121 24.99 -33.33 19.62
C LEU A 121 24.01 -32.22 20.02
N ARG A 122 24.23 -31.57 21.17
CA ARG A 122 23.43 -30.42 21.59
C ARG A 122 23.62 -29.22 20.66
N GLU A 123 24.83 -28.98 20.19
CA GLU A 123 25.08 -27.90 19.23
C GLU A 123 24.33 -28.16 17.92
N MET A 124 24.30 -29.40 17.42
CA MET A 124 23.50 -29.77 16.24
C MET A 124 22.01 -29.49 16.44
N GLU A 125 21.45 -29.80 17.62
CA GLU A 125 20.06 -29.50 17.95
C GLU A 125 19.78 -27.99 17.96
N VAL A 126 20.67 -27.20 18.59
CA VAL A 126 20.57 -25.73 18.65
C VAL A 126 20.60 -25.13 17.25
N GLN A 127 21.53 -25.55 16.40
CA GLN A 127 21.66 -25.01 15.04
C GLN A 127 20.47 -25.40 14.17
N SER A 128 19.99 -26.64 14.28
CA SER A 128 18.80 -27.08 13.54
C SER A 128 17.54 -26.32 13.98
N GLY A 129 17.37 -26.09 15.28
CA GLY A 129 16.28 -25.26 15.81
C GLY A 129 16.40 -23.76 15.46
N ARG A 130 17.61 -23.25 15.18
CA ARG A 130 17.80 -21.90 14.62
C ARG A 130 17.38 -21.85 13.16
N MET A 131 17.71 -22.87 12.36
CA MET A 131 17.29 -22.94 10.96
C MET A 131 15.76 -22.99 10.82
N ASP A 132 15.07 -23.72 11.70
CA ASP A 132 13.61 -23.82 11.65
C ASP A 132 12.93 -22.46 11.94
N ARG A 133 13.48 -21.73 12.91
CA ARG A 133 13.05 -20.35 13.20
C ARG A 133 13.32 -19.42 12.03
N LEU A 134 14.51 -19.47 11.42
CA LEU A 134 14.84 -18.64 10.26
C LEU A 134 13.91 -18.89 9.07
N LEU A 135 13.56 -20.15 8.79
CA LEU A 135 12.59 -20.49 7.74
C LEU A 135 11.20 -19.92 8.07
N THR A 136 10.78 -20.01 9.33
CA THR A 136 9.50 -19.47 9.79
C THR A 136 9.46 -17.95 9.73
N ASP A 137 10.54 -17.28 10.15
CA ASP A 137 10.66 -15.82 10.10
C ASP A 137 10.69 -15.31 8.65
N LEU A 138 11.36 -16.03 7.75
CA LEU A 138 11.38 -15.72 6.32
C LEU A 138 9.98 -15.80 5.70
N LEU A 139 9.18 -16.83 6.04
CA LEU A 139 7.79 -16.93 5.61
C LEU A 139 6.93 -15.78 6.12
N THR A 140 7.07 -15.45 7.41
CA THR A 140 6.36 -14.34 8.02
C THR A 140 6.71 -13.02 7.34
N TYR A 141 8.01 -12.77 7.12
CA TYR A 141 8.48 -11.55 6.46
C TYR A 141 7.96 -11.44 5.02
N ALA A 142 8.01 -12.52 4.24
CA ALA A 142 7.55 -12.53 2.85
C ALA A 142 6.03 -12.25 2.74
N ARG A 143 5.25 -12.54 3.79
CA ARG A 143 3.81 -12.27 3.85
C ARG A 143 3.45 -10.86 4.29
N ILE A 144 4.34 -10.15 4.99
CA ILE A 144 4.04 -8.86 5.67
C ILE A 144 3.68 -7.70 4.71
N GLY A 145 3.74 -7.87 3.39
CA GLY A 145 3.36 -6.84 2.42
C GLY A 145 1.94 -6.97 1.82
N GLN A 146 1.28 -8.13 1.95
CA GLN A 146 -0.02 -8.40 1.31
C GLN A 146 -1.22 -8.27 2.25
N SER A 147 -1.01 -8.12 3.56
CA SER A 147 -2.08 -7.85 4.51
C SER A 147 -2.57 -6.39 4.39
N GLY A 148 -3.09 -6.02 3.22
CA GLY A 148 -4.33 -5.27 3.24
C GLY A 148 -5.30 -6.11 4.05
N GLU A 149 -5.90 -5.55 5.09
CA GLU A 149 -6.87 -6.26 5.91
C GLU A 149 -7.99 -6.78 4.99
N PHE A 150 -7.91 -8.05 4.59
CA PHE A 150 -9.02 -8.73 3.94
C PHE A 150 -10.01 -9.08 5.03
N TRP A 151 -10.91 -8.14 5.29
CA TRP A 151 -12.12 -8.41 6.06
C TRP A 151 -13.00 -9.32 5.20
N GLU A 152 -12.93 -10.62 5.45
CA GLU A 152 -13.87 -11.60 4.90
C GLU A 152 -14.96 -11.87 5.94
N VAL A 153 -16.23 -11.86 5.49
CA VAL A 153 -17.33 -12.33 6.33
C VAL A 153 -17.17 -13.84 6.45
N ILE A 154 -16.67 -14.28 7.59
CA ILE A 154 -16.54 -15.70 7.91
C ILE A 154 -17.79 -16.20 8.63
N ASP A 155 -18.21 -17.41 8.29
CA ASP A 155 -19.09 -18.21 9.14
C ASP A 155 -18.20 -18.89 10.19
N PRO A 156 -18.28 -18.48 11.47
CA PRO A 156 -17.41 -19.02 12.50
C PRO A 156 -17.64 -20.51 12.73
N GLU A 157 -18.88 -21.00 12.58
CA GLU A 157 -19.19 -22.42 12.78
C GLU A 157 -18.51 -23.27 11.69
N ALA A 158 -18.62 -22.82 10.44
CA ALA A 158 -17.99 -23.50 9.31
C ALA A 158 -16.46 -23.56 9.45
N LYS A 159 -15.82 -22.47 9.89
CA LYS A 159 -14.35 -22.44 10.07
C LYS A 159 -13.86 -23.23 11.27
N ILE A 160 -14.60 -23.28 12.36
CA ILE A 160 -14.29 -24.15 13.50
C ILE A 160 -14.36 -25.61 13.04
N ARG A 161 -15.40 -26.00 12.31
CA ARG A 161 -15.59 -27.38 11.82
C ARG A 161 -14.48 -27.81 10.86
N GLU A 162 -14.07 -26.93 9.94
CA GLU A 162 -12.93 -27.15 9.04
C GLU A 162 -11.63 -27.36 9.81
N SER A 163 -11.37 -26.52 10.82
CA SER A 163 -10.17 -26.60 11.66
C SER A 163 -10.12 -27.90 12.46
N VAL A 164 -11.26 -28.33 13.02
CA VAL A 164 -11.39 -29.60 13.75
C VAL A 164 -11.15 -30.80 12.83
N ALA A 165 -11.66 -30.75 11.60
CA ALA A 165 -11.42 -31.80 10.60
C ALA A 165 -9.94 -31.90 10.20
N LEU A 166 -9.27 -30.75 10.05
CA LEU A 166 -7.84 -30.68 9.71
C LEU A 166 -6.93 -31.18 10.85
N ALA A 167 -7.29 -30.87 12.10
CA ALA A 167 -6.53 -31.28 13.28
C ALA A 167 -6.59 -32.81 13.53
N GLY A 168 -7.65 -33.47 13.04
CA GLY A 168 -7.86 -34.91 13.21
C GLY A 168 -8.21 -35.26 14.66
N VAL A 169 -9.50 -35.44 14.96
CA VAL A 169 -9.95 -35.79 16.32
C VAL A 169 -9.48 -37.21 16.68
N PRO A 170 -8.73 -37.41 17.78
CA PRO A 170 -8.30 -38.74 18.21
C PRO A 170 -9.47 -39.67 18.56
N GLU A 171 -9.27 -40.98 18.44
CA GLU A 171 -10.29 -41.97 18.82
C GLU A 171 -10.73 -41.80 20.30
N GLY A 172 -12.04 -41.76 20.53
CA GLY A 172 -12.64 -41.60 21.87
C GLY A 172 -12.93 -40.16 22.27
N PHE A 173 -12.62 -39.17 21.44
CA PHE A 173 -12.96 -37.76 21.67
C PHE A 173 -14.14 -37.32 20.81
N GLU A 174 -15.05 -36.54 21.39
CA GLU A 174 -16.16 -35.90 20.70
C GLU A 174 -16.01 -34.38 20.84
N VAL A 175 -16.13 -33.65 19.72
CA VAL A 175 -16.06 -32.19 19.70
C VAL A 175 -17.46 -31.63 19.51
N GLN A 176 -17.93 -30.87 20.50
CA GLN A 176 -19.21 -30.17 20.47
C GLN A 176 -18.97 -28.67 20.33
N ILE A 177 -19.66 -28.04 19.39
CA ILE A 177 -19.64 -26.58 19.19
C ILE A 177 -20.92 -26.05 19.85
N GLU A 178 -20.78 -25.36 20.99
CA GLU A 178 -21.90 -24.80 21.75
C GLU A 178 -21.94 -23.27 21.67
N GLY A 179 -23.15 -22.69 21.52
CA GLY A 179 -23.41 -21.25 21.58
C GLY A 179 -23.86 -20.64 20.24
N ASP A 180 -24.36 -19.40 20.31
CA ASP A 180 -24.63 -18.56 19.14
C ASP A 180 -23.31 -17.86 18.78
N LEU A 181 -22.68 -18.31 17.70
CA LEU A 181 -21.42 -17.73 17.23
C LEU A 181 -21.69 -16.37 16.57
N PRO A 182 -20.81 -15.37 16.77
CA PRO A 182 -21.02 -13.98 16.34
C PRO A 182 -21.05 -13.79 14.81
#